data_AF-M6FVH6-F1
#
_entry.id   AF-M6FVH6-F1
#
_cell.length_a   1.000
_cell.length_b   1.000
_cell.length_c   1.000
_cell.angle_alpha   90.00
_cell.angle_beta   90.00
_cell.angle_gamma   90.00
#
_symmetry.space_group_name_H-M   'P 1'
#
loop_
_entity.id
_entity.type
_entity.pdbx_description
1 polymer ?
#
loop_
_entity_poly.entity_id
_entity_poly.type
_entity_poly.pdbx_seq_one_letter_code
_entity_poly.pdbx_strand_id
1 'polypeptide(L)'
;MQLMNIYQRIVGELSQRPILDDSLYFSIFLGSDRLGNLVFDTVTNWSGYQIIEGKEVELRKPRPINPEAFVQYYNGTAAIVNNRDDLRLYFLIGGRSIMLSTLYSEKFGSSDTFVYRNNGRFHGFNVIDNIEVAVKRHPTPKLRMKILNRDNRRCRICGRSPNQYIDLELHVHHILPWAFGGLTVEDNMITLCKVCHDGLEPHYDDSLYDLIEMNINKDEMIAMYRFHIASSMTK
;
A
#
# COMPACT_ATOMS: atom_id res chain seq x y z
N MET A 1 -2.43 28.33 -1.49
CA MET A 1 -2.80 28.75 -2.86
C MET A 1 -1.64 28.61 -3.86
N GLN A 2 -0.43 29.10 -3.56
CA GLN A 2 0.75 28.98 -4.43
C GLN A 2 1.23 27.53 -4.68
N LEU A 3 1.24 26.67 -3.66
CA LEU A 3 1.62 25.25 -3.79
C LEU A 3 0.69 24.47 -4.72
N MET A 4 -0.64 24.66 -4.60
CA MET A 4 -1.63 23.98 -5.46
C MET A 4 -1.38 24.26 -6.96
N ASN A 5 -0.92 25.48 -7.27
CA ASN A 5 -0.59 25.91 -8.63
C ASN A 5 0.67 25.19 -9.18
N ILE A 6 1.67 24.95 -8.33
CA ILE A 6 2.88 24.19 -8.71
C ILE A 6 2.54 22.73 -9.00
N TYR A 7 1.70 22.09 -8.17
CA TYR A 7 1.28 20.70 -8.39
C TYR A 7 0.53 20.53 -9.71
N GLN A 8 -0.45 21.40 -9.98
CA GLN A 8 -1.19 21.37 -11.23
C GLN A 8 -0.27 21.59 -12.44
N ARG A 9 0.72 22.47 -12.32
CA ARG A 9 1.72 22.68 -13.36
C ARG A 9 2.56 21.43 -13.61
N ILE A 10 3.08 20.79 -12.56
CA ILE A 10 3.90 19.56 -12.70
C ILE A 10 3.07 18.43 -13.31
N VAL A 11 1.82 18.24 -12.87
CA VAL A 11 0.90 17.25 -13.46
C VAL A 11 0.71 17.53 -14.95
N GLY A 12 0.44 18.78 -15.31
CA GLY A 12 0.30 19.20 -16.70
C GLY A 12 1.56 18.90 -17.53
N GLU A 13 2.73 19.31 -17.04
CA GLU A 13 4.01 19.08 -17.71
C GLU A 13 4.31 17.58 -17.91
N LEU A 14 4.15 16.76 -16.86
CA LEU A 14 4.44 15.33 -16.93
C LEU A 14 3.44 14.56 -17.79
N SER A 15 2.16 14.96 -17.79
CA SER A 15 1.13 14.30 -18.59
C SER A 15 1.27 14.53 -20.10
N GLN A 16 2.04 15.54 -20.49
CA GLN A 16 2.28 15.92 -21.90
C GLN A 16 3.67 15.52 -22.39
N ARG A 17 4.47 14.78 -21.61
CA ARG A 17 5.75 14.25 -22.12
C ARG A 17 5.48 13.27 -23.27
N PRO A 18 6.35 13.22 -24.28
CA PRO A 18 6.18 12.26 -25.36
C PRO A 18 6.37 10.84 -24.84
N ILE A 19 5.60 9.89 -25.37
CA ILE A 19 5.95 8.47 -25.26
C ILE A 19 7.09 8.22 -26.26
N LEU A 20 8.16 7.58 -25.81
CA LEU A 20 9.31 7.29 -26.67
C LEU A 20 9.05 6.03 -27.51
N ASP A 21 9.39 6.10 -28.79
CA ASP A 21 9.33 4.95 -29.70
C ASP A 21 10.26 3.82 -29.25
N ASP A 22 9.90 2.58 -29.62
CA ASP A 22 10.66 1.35 -29.34
C ASP A 22 11.08 1.17 -27.87
N SER A 23 10.33 1.76 -26.94
CA SER A 23 10.65 1.78 -25.52
C SER A 23 9.62 1.00 -24.70
N LEU A 24 10.10 0.30 -23.66
CA LEU A 24 9.24 -0.41 -22.72
C LEU A 24 8.86 0.49 -21.55
N TYR A 25 7.56 0.54 -21.25
CA TYR A 25 7.01 1.26 -20.11
C TYR A 25 6.34 0.32 -19.11
N PHE A 26 6.48 0.63 -17.83
CA PHE A 26 5.76 0.02 -16.72
C PHE A 26 4.83 1.07 -16.11
N SER A 27 3.64 0.67 -15.66
CA SER A 27 2.77 1.58 -14.90
C SER A 27 3.28 1.70 -13.47
N ILE A 28 3.22 2.87 -12.87
CA ILE A 28 3.39 3.03 -11.42
C ILE A 28 2.25 3.84 -10.85
N PHE A 29 1.67 3.36 -9.77
CA PHE A 29 0.95 4.20 -8.84
C PHE A 29 1.86 4.47 -7.66
N LEU A 30 1.93 5.72 -7.21
CA LEU A 30 2.60 6.12 -5.99
C LEU A 30 1.61 6.88 -5.11
N GLY A 31 1.40 6.40 -3.89
CA GLY A 31 0.43 6.96 -2.97
C GLY A 31 0.83 6.74 -1.52
N SER A 32 -0.15 6.87 -0.63
CA SER A 32 -0.01 6.47 0.77
C SER A 32 -1.09 5.47 1.15
N ASP A 33 -0.76 4.55 2.05
CA ASP A 33 -1.74 3.70 2.71
C ASP A 33 -2.51 4.47 3.79
N ARG A 34 -3.45 3.78 4.44
CA ARG A 34 -4.29 4.30 5.54
C ARG A 34 -3.49 4.70 6.79
N LEU A 35 -2.22 4.30 6.87
CA LEU A 35 -1.30 4.59 7.97
C LEU A 35 -0.32 5.72 7.60
N GLY A 36 -0.45 6.29 6.40
CA GLY A 36 0.42 7.34 5.89
C GLY A 36 1.78 6.85 5.38
N ASN A 37 2.00 5.54 5.27
CA ASN A 37 3.21 4.99 4.66
C ASN A 37 3.14 5.15 3.14
N LEU A 38 4.26 5.40 2.49
CA LEU A 38 4.33 5.39 1.03
C LEU A 38 4.08 3.97 0.51
N VAL A 39 3.21 3.87 -0.49
CA VAL A 39 2.92 2.62 -1.19
C VAL A 39 3.04 2.84 -2.68
N PHE A 40 3.47 1.79 -3.38
CA PHE A 40 3.46 1.76 -4.82
C PHE A 40 2.77 0.49 -5.34
N ASP A 41 2.15 0.61 -6.50
CA ASP A 41 1.49 -0.49 -7.22
C ASP A 41 1.87 -0.42 -8.70
N THR A 42 1.86 -1.57 -9.37
CA THR A 42 2.19 -1.71 -10.79
C THR A 42 1.34 -2.79 -11.44
N VAL A 43 1.18 -2.71 -12.76
CA VAL A 43 0.54 -3.78 -13.52
C VAL A 43 1.46 -4.99 -13.54
N THR A 44 0.89 -6.13 -13.19
CA THR A 44 1.62 -7.38 -13.02
C THR A 44 1.01 -8.50 -13.87
N ASN A 45 1.78 -9.54 -14.15
CA ASN A 45 1.30 -10.82 -14.66
C ASN A 45 1.52 -11.93 -13.64
N TRP A 46 0.71 -12.98 -13.75
CA TRP A 46 0.92 -14.23 -13.01
C TRP A 46 2.26 -14.85 -13.42
N SER A 47 3.02 -15.34 -12.43
CA SER A 47 4.37 -15.90 -12.59
C SER A 47 4.54 -17.22 -11.82
N GLY A 48 3.47 -17.81 -11.29
CA GLY A 48 3.52 -19.05 -10.54
C GLY A 48 2.79 -18.97 -9.21
N TYR A 49 3.03 -19.99 -8.38
CA TYR A 49 2.71 -19.98 -6.97
C TYR A 49 3.85 -20.65 -6.20
N GLN A 50 3.93 -20.36 -4.90
CA GLN A 50 4.77 -21.10 -3.96
C GLN A 50 3.93 -21.53 -2.77
N ILE A 51 4.33 -22.61 -2.10
CA ILE A 51 3.69 -23.04 -0.86
C ILE A 51 4.51 -22.52 0.30
N ILE A 52 3.93 -21.64 1.13
CA ILE A 52 4.54 -21.23 2.40
C ILE A 52 3.59 -21.52 3.54
N GLU A 53 4.07 -22.29 4.52
CA GLU A 53 3.27 -22.81 5.64
C GLU A 53 1.93 -23.42 5.20
N GLY A 54 1.96 -24.21 4.12
CA GLY A 54 0.79 -24.94 3.60
C GLY A 54 -0.19 -24.07 2.80
N LYS A 55 0.11 -22.80 2.55
CA LYS A 55 -0.71 -21.92 1.70
C LYS A 55 -0.09 -21.72 0.32
N GLU A 56 -0.92 -21.83 -0.71
CA GLU A 56 -0.58 -21.37 -2.05
C GLU A 56 -0.54 -19.84 -2.07
N VAL A 57 0.63 -19.30 -2.36
CA VAL A 57 0.88 -17.87 -2.50
C VAL A 57 1.11 -17.59 -3.97
N GLU A 58 0.22 -16.81 -4.57
CA GLU A 58 0.36 -16.37 -5.95
C GLU A 58 1.60 -15.50 -6.11
N LEU A 59 2.43 -15.85 -7.09
CA LEU A 59 3.62 -15.09 -7.47
C LEU A 59 3.30 -14.29 -8.71
N ARG A 60 3.58 -12.99 -8.64
CA ARG A 60 3.39 -12.08 -9.76
C ARG A 60 4.64 -11.27 -10.01
N LYS A 61 4.86 -10.94 -11.28
CA LYS A 61 5.97 -10.10 -11.72
C LYS A 61 5.42 -8.82 -12.35
N PRO A 62 6.10 -7.68 -12.18
CA PRO A 62 5.81 -6.49 -12.96
C PRO A 62 5.90 -6.81 -14.44
N ARG A 63 4.98 -6.27 -15.24
CA ARG A 63 5.01 -6.44 -16.70
C ARG A 63 4.94 -5.09 -17.42
N PRO A 64 5.54 -4.98 -18.62
CA PRO A 64 5.35 -3.80 -19.43
C PRO A 64 3.89 -3.67 -19.87
N ILE A 65 3.49 -2.43 -20.12
CA ILE A 65 2.16 -2.05 -20.58
C ILE A 65 2.23 -1.44 -21.98
N ASN A 66 1.07 -1.34 -22.65
CA ASN A 66 0.94 -0.44 -23.79
C ASN A 66 0.78 1.00 -23.24
N PRO A 67 1.75 1.90 -23.45
CA PRO A 67 1.74 3.22 -22.84
C PRO A 67 0.62 4.11 -23.38
N GLU A 68 0.32 4.07 -24.68
CA GLU A 68 -0.74 4.89 -25.29
C GLU A 68 -2.11 4.52 -24.74
N ALA A 69 -2.43 3.23 -24.69
CA ALA A 69 -3.69 2.72 -24.16
C ALA A 69 -3.86 3.06 -22.67
N PHE A 70 -2.77 3.01 -21.90
CA PHE A 70 -2.80 3.38 -20.48
C PHE A 70 -3.07 4.87 -20.29
N VAL A 71 -2.34 5.73 -21.01
CA VAL A 71 -2.53 7.20 -20.95
C VAL A 71 -3.94 7.57 -21.40
N GLN A 72 -4.45 6.93 -22.47
CA GLN A 72 -5.81 7.14 -22.95
C GLN A 72 -6.86 6.70 -21.92
N TYR A 73 -6.70 5.55 -21.27
CA TYR A 73 -7.62 5.06 -20.24
C TYR A 73 -7.77 6.05 -19.07
N TYR A 74 -6.68 6.73 -18.72
CA TYR A 74 -6.68 7.78 -17.68
C TYR A 74 -6.91 9.18 -18.25
N ASN A 75 -7.53 9.32 -19.43
CA ASN A 75 -7.86 10.62 -20.04
C ASN A 75 -6.68 11.59 -20.12
N GLY A 76 -5.47 11.09 -20.34
CA GLY A 76 -4.26 11.91 -20.40
C GLY A 76 -3.82 12.50 -19.06
N THR A 77 -4.29 11.99 -17.91
CA THR A 77 -3.87 12.50 -16.59
C THR A 77 -2.73 11.70 -15.96
N ALA A 78 -2.30 10.60 -16.58
CA ALA A 78 -1.17 9.81 -16.11
C ALA A 78 0.14 10.55 -16.41
N ALA A 79 1.03 10.67 -15.44
CA ALA A 79 2.36 11.22 -15.66
C ALA A 79 3.19 10.30 -16.58
N ILE A 80 3.98 10.88 -17.48
CA ILE A 80 4.86 10.14 -18.37
C ILE A 80 6.30 10.43 -17.93
N VAL A 81 7.01 9.40 -17.46
CA VAL A 81 8.33 9.53 -16.81
C VAL A 81 9.43 8.92 -17.68
N ASN A 82 10.20 9.80 -18.33
CA ASN A 82 11.21 9.40 -19.33
C ASN A 82 12.65 9.60 -18.90
N ASN A 83 12.89 10.39 -17.85
CA ASN A 83 14.24 10.66 -17.37
C ASN A 83 14.24 10.90 -15.86
N ARG A 84 15.42 11.11 -15.30
CA ARG A 84 15.60 11.33 -13.85
C ARG A 84 14.96 12.63 -13.36
N ASP A 85 14.81 13.65 -14.19
CA ASP A 85 14.15 14.89 -13.80
C ASP A 85 12.63 14.70 -13.73
N ASP A 86 12.04 14.04 -14.72
CA ASP A 86 10.64 13.65 -14.68
C ASP A 86 10.35 12.75 -13.47
N LEU A 87 11.26 11.85 -13.12
CA LEU A 87 11.14 10.98 -11.96
C LEU A 87 11.13 11.78 -10.64
N ARG A 88 12.01 12.78 -10.50
CA ARG A 88 12.04 13.67 -9.32
C ARG A 88 10.73 14.43 -9.19
N LEU A 89 10.23 14.97 -10.30
CA LEU A 89 8.93 15.66 -10.34
C LEU A 89 7.78 14.71 -10.02
N TYR A 90 7.81 13.49 -10.56
CA TYR A 90 6.81 12.46 -10.30
C TYR A 90 6.77 12.09 -8.82
N PHE A 91 7.93 11.91 -8.17
CA PHE A 91 7.94 11.66 -6.72
C PHE A 91 7.17 12.77 -5.99
N LEU A 92 7.43 14.06 -6.30
CA LEU A 92 6.75 15.20 -5.66
C LEU A 92 5.22 15.15 -5.75
N ILE A 93 4.67 14.69 -6.88
CA ILE A 93 3.23 14.72 -7.15
C ILE A 93 2.50 13.40 -6.90
N GLY A 94 3.18 12.27 -7.01
CA GLY A 94 2.57 10.96 -6.89
C GLY A 94 1.57 10.62 -7.99
N GLY A 95 0.64 9.73 -7.62
CA GLY A 95 -0.45 9.31 -8.47
C GLY A 95 -0.01 8.27 -9.50
N ARG A 96 -0.75 8.20 -10.61
CA ARG A 96 -0.51 7.23 -11.68
C ARG A 96 0.46 7.77 -12.70
N SER A 97 1.36 6.91 -13.16
CA SER A 97 2.32 7.19 -14.22
C SER A 97 2.57 5.98 -15.10
N ILE A 98 3.16 6.25 -16.26
CA ILE A 98 3.97 5.30 -17.00
C ILE A 98 5.43 5.70 -16.83
N MET A 99 6.32 4.73 -16.68
CA MET A 99 7.75 4.96 -16.44
C MET A 99 8.58 4.06 -17.34
N LEU A 100 9.62 4.64 -17.96
CA LEU A 100 10.57 3.86 -18.75
C LEU A 100 11.15 2.71 -17.93
N SER A 101 11.30 1.55 -18.56
CA SER A 101 11.76 0.30 -17.92
C SER A 101 13.12 0.44 -17.23
N THR A 102 14.03 1.24 -17.80
CA THR A 102 15.34 1.53 -17.22
C THR A 102 15.24 2.27 -15.89
N LEU A 103 14.39 3.29 -15.81
CA LEU A 103 14.13 4.05 -14.58
C LEU A 103 13.35 3.23 -13.57
N TYR A 104 12.35 2.46 -14.04
CA TYR A 104 11.59 1.56 -13.20
C TYR A 104 12.52 0.56 -12.50
N SER A 105 13.39 -0.10 -13.28
CA SER A 105 14.35 -1.09 -12.76
C SER A 105 15.36 -0.47 -11.80
N GLU A 106 15.81 0.77 -12.07
CA GLU A 106 16.71 1.51 -11.17
C GLU A 106 16.05 1.78 -9.81
N LYS A 107 14.75 2.07 -9.76
CA LYS A 107 14.07 2.54 -8.54
C LYS A 107 13.30 1.49 -7.77
N PHE A 108 12.63 0.58 -8.47
CA PHE A 108 11.70 -0.38 -7.88
C PHE A 108 12.21 -1.82 -7.97
N GLY A 109 13.44 -2.01 -8.44
CA GLY A 109 14.06 -3.33 -8.59
C GLY A 109 13.69 -4.01 -9.90
N SER A 110 14.33 -5.15 -10.16
CA SER A 110 14.09 -5.95 -11.37
C SER A 110 12.67 -6.57 -11.36
N SER A 111 12.26 -7.05 -12.52
CA SER A 111 10.99 -7.75 -12.77
C SER A 111 10.77 -9.02 -11.92
N ASP A 112 11.66 -9.39 -11.01
CA ASP A 112 11.56 -10.59 -10.17
C ASP A 112 10.87 -10.32 -8.82
N THR A 113 10.49 -9.07 -8.55
CA THR A 113 9.86 -8.67 -7.30
C THR A 113 8.41 -9.18 -7.21
N PHE A 114 8.14 -10.04 -6.21
CA PHE A 114 6.84 -10.65 -6.01
C PHE A 114 5.80 -9.66 -5.49
N VAL A 115 4.66 -9.61 -6.17
CA VAL A 115 3.55 -8.72 -5.81
C VAL A 115 2.36 -9.56 -5.32
N TYR A 116 1.89 -9.30 -4.11
CA TYR A 116 0.84 -10.04 -3.41
C TYR A 116 -0.45 -9.23 -3.34
N ARG A 117 -1.60 -9.89 -3.47
CA ARG A 117 -2.91 -9.23 -3.48
C ARG A 117 -3.19 -8.51 -2.15
N ASN A 118 -3.55 -7.23 -2.16
CA ASN A 118 -3.89 -6.53 -0.92
C ASN A 118 -5.04 -7.24 -0.20
N ASN A 119 -4.83 -7.46 1.10
CA ASN A 119 -5.80 -8.02 2.03
C ASN A 119 -6.83 -6.94 2.38
N GLY A 120 -7.85 -6.73 1.54
CA GLY A 120 -9.00 -5.91 1.93
C GLY A 120 -9.70 -5.13 0.83
N ARG A 121 -10.58 -4.22 1.29
CA ARG A 121 -11.67 -3.56 0.55
C ARG A 121 -11.24 -2.73 -0.67
N PHE A 122 -9.99 -2.28 -0.81
CA PHE A 122 -9.65 -1.22 -1.79
C PHE A 122 -8.29 -1.21 -2.51
N HIS A 123 -7.51 -2.29 -2.59
CA HIS A 123 -6.20 -2.20 -3.25
C HIS A 123 -5.79 -3.43 -4.07
N GLY A 124 -4.97 -3.17 -5.09
CA GLY A 124 -4.43 -4.12 -6.07
C GLY A 124 -3.35 -5.03 -5.49
N PHE A 125 -2.27 -5.27 -6.22
CA PHE A 125 -1.18 -6.10 -5.72
C PHE A 125 -0.13 -5.19 -5.05
N ASN A 126 0.25 -5.46 -3.79
CA ASN A 126 1.34 -4.76 -3.11
C ASN A 126 2.63 -5.58 -3.16
N VAL A 127 3.76 -4.90 -3.20
CA VAL A 127 5.05 -5.53 -2.92
C VAL A 127 5.17 -5.80 -1.42
N ILE A 128 5.54 -7.03 -1.07
CA ILE A 128 5.75 -7.44 0.33
C ILE A 128 7.24 -7.65 0.55
N ASP A 129 7.84 -6.81 1.39
CA ASP A 129 9.28 -6.85 1.69
C ASP A 129 9.75 -8.20 2.27
N ASN A 130 8.91 -8.85 3.08
CA ASN A 130 9.23 -10.13 3.72
C ASN A 130 8.02 -11.09 3.71
N ILE A 131 7.90 -11.83 2.62
CA ILE A 131 6.80 -12.78 2.42
C ILE A 131 6.78 -13.89 3.47
N GLU A 132 7.95 -14.40 3.89
CA GLU A 132 8.06 -15.47 4.88
C GLU A 132 7.49 -15.06 6.23
N VAL A 133 7.56 -13.79 6.60
CA VAL A 133 6.93 -13.26 7.81
C VAL A 133 5.44 -13.03 7.60
N ALA A 134 5.05 -12.46 6.45
CA ALA A 134 3.67 -12.06 6.19
C ALA A 134 2.70 -13.25 6.10
N VAL A 135 3.15 -14.41 5.63
CA VAL A 135 2.30 -15.61 5.48
C VAL A 135 2.08 -16.39 6.77
N LYS A 136 2.93 -16.19 7.79
CA LYS A 136 2.80 -16.87 9.09
C LYS A 136 1.47 -16.51 9.74
N ARG A 137 0.84 -17.47 10.41
CA ARG A 137 -0.44 -17.21 11.10
C ARG A 137 -0.29 -16.24 12.27
N HIS A 138 0.82 -16.29 12.99
CA HIS A 138 1.00 -15.50 14.21
C HIS A 138 1.93 -14.31 13.94
N PRO A 139 1.56 -13.09 14.37
CA PRO A 139 2.45 -11.94 14.24
C PRO A 139 3.69 -12.12 15.09
N THR A 140 4.82 -11.61 14.59
CA THR A 140 6.03 -11.49 15.42
C THR A 140 5.75 -10.59 16.63
N PRO A 141 6.47 -10.75 17.75
CA PRO A 141 6.31 -9.84 18.90
C PRO A 141 6.45 -8.36 18.53
N LYS A 142 7.36 -8.05 17.59
CA LYS A 142 7.56 -6.69 17.07
C LYS A 142 6.33 -6.17 16.33
N LEU A 143 5.77 -6.95 15.40
CA LEU A 143 4.56 -6.57 14.68
C LEU A 143 3.36 -6.44 15.63
N ARG A 144 3.18 -7.40 16.55
CA ARG A 144 2.14 -7.36 17.58
C ARG A 144 2.22 -6.07 18.39
N MET A 145 3.42 -5.69 18.84
CA MET A 145 3.59 -4.46 19.61
C MET A 145 3.34 -3.20 18.79
N LYS A 146 3.72 -3.20 17.50
CA LYS A 146 3.44 -2.10 16.58
C LYS A 146 1.93 -1.86 16.47
N ILE A 147 1.15 -2.91 16.25
CA ILE A 147 -0.32 -2.85 16.14
C ILE A 147 -0.96 -2.37 17.45
N LEU A 148 -0.53 -2.92 18.60
CA LEU A 148 -1.02 -2.48 19.91
C LEU A 148 -0.73 -0.99 20.17
N ASN A 149 0.45 -0.49 19.78
CA ASN A 149 0.80 0.91 19.93
C ASN A 149 0.00 1.81 18.97
N ARG A 150 -0.14 1.42 17.69
CA ARG A 150 -0.98 2.13 16.71
C ARG A 150 -2.41 2.30 17.22
N ASP A 151 -2.95 1.23 17.81
CA ASP A 151 -4.31 1.19 18.32
C ASP A 151 -4.47 1.81 19.73
N ASN A 152 -3.44 2.51 20.22
CA ASN A 152 -3.39 3.14 21.55
C ASN A 152 -3.69 2.16 22.70
N ARG A 153 -3.35 0.88 22.53
CA ARG A 153 -3.59 -0.21 23.49
C ARG A 153 -5.06 -0.24 23.96
N ARG A 154 -5.96 -0.12 22.99
CA ARG A 154 -7.41 -0.11 23.16
C ARG A 154 -8.06 -1.02 22.12
N CYS A 155 -9.19 -1.60 22.50
CA CYS A 155 -10.07 -2.25 21.52
C CYS A 155 -10.55 -1.20 20.52
N ARG A 156 -10.35 -1.46 19.23
CA ARG A 156 -10.75 -0.52 18.16
C ARG A 156 -12.27 -0.47 17.92
N ILE A 157 -13.02 -1.48 18.39
CA ILE A 157 -14.49 -1.49 18.34
C ILE A 157 -15.09 -0.70 19.52
N CYS A 158 -14.73 -1.05 20.77
CA CYS A 158 -15.40 -0.51 21.96
C CYS A 158 -14.60 0.51 22.78
N GLY A 159 -13.34 0.77 22.43
CA GLY A 159 -12.47 1.75 23.09
C GLY A 159 -11.90 1.35 24.46
N ARG A 160 -12.33 0.22 25.04
CA ARG A 160 -11.84 -0.26 26.35
C ARG A 160 -10.33 -0.58 26.31
N SER A 161 -9.67 -0.37 27.46
CA SER A 161 -8.23 -0.57 27.65
C SER A 161 -7.94 -1.35 28.94
N PRO A 162 -6.89 -2.18 28.99
CA PRO A 162 -6.41 -2.81 30.23
C PRO A 162 -6.05 -1.80 31.33
N ASN A 163 -5.76 -0.54 30.97
CA ASN A 163 -5.51 0.54 31.96
C ASN A 163 -6.77 0.93 32.76
N GLN A 164 -7.96 0.59 32.27
CA GLN A 164 -9.25 0.93 32.90
C GLN A 164 -9.99 -0.29 33.44
N TYR A 165 -9.65 -1.49 32.96
CA TYR A 165 -10.33 -2.74 33.26
C TYR A 165 -9.28 -3.84 33.44
N ILE A 166 -9.09 -4.31 34.67
CA ILE A 166 -8.00 -5.23 35.06
C ILE A 166 -8.10 -6.62 34.41
N ASP A 167 -9.32 -7.02 34.03
CA ASP A 167 -9.68 -8.30 33.44
C ASP A 167 -9.76 -8.26 31.90
N LEU A 168 -9.49 -7.10 31.29
CA LEU A 168 -9.58 -6.95 29.84
C LEU A 168 -8.29 -7.41 29.15
N GLU A 169 -8.40 -8.48 28.36
CA GLU A 169 -7.34 -8.91 27.45
C GLU A 169 -7.52 -8.29 26.05
N LEU A 170 -6.41 -7.86 25.45
CA LEU A 170 -6.33 -7.38 24.07
C LEU A 170 -5.66 -8.42 23.16
N HIS A 171 -6.34 -8.71 22.06
CA HIS A 171 -5.88 -9.60 21.00
C HIS A 171 -5.59 -8.78 19.74
N VAL A 172 -4.62 -9.25 18.96
CA VAL A 172 -4.36 -8.74 17.62
C VAL A 172 -5.01 -9.72 16.67
N HIS A 173 -5.95 -9.24 15.90
CA HIS A 173 -6.86 -10.01 15.05
C HIS A 173 -6.61 -9.67 13.58
N HIS A 174 -6.65 -10.67 12.71
CA HIS A 174 -6.62 -10.47 11.27
C HIS A 174 -7.97 -9.96 10.78
N ILE A 175 -8.01 -8.79 10.15
CA ILE A 175 -9.24 -8.25 9.59
C ILE A 175 -9.76 -9.20 8.51
N LEU A 176 -9.02 -9.45 7.43
CA LEU A 176 -9.26 -10.60 6.56
C LEU A 176 -8.69 -11.84 7.26
N PRO A 177 -9.51 -12.83 7.66
CA PRO A 177 -9.03 -13.98 8.41
C PRO A 177 -7.90 -14.71 7.69
N TRP A 178 -6.92 -15.19 8.47
CA TRP A 178 -5.82 -15.98 7.92
C TRP A 178 -6.35 -17.20 7.16
N ALA A 179 -7.39 -17.87 7.63
CA ALA A 179 -7.99 -19.02 6.93
C ALA A 179 -8.53 -18.68 5.52
N PHE A 180 -8.86 -17.41 5.26
CA PHE A 180 -9.35 -16.92 3.96
C PHE A 180 -8.26 -16.23 3.13
N GLY A 181 -7.00 -16.50 3.47
CA GLY A 181 -5.85 -15.99 2.74
C GLY A 181 -5.22 -14.72 3.34
N GLY A 182 -5.82 -14.10 4.36
CA GLY A 182 -5.29 -12.88 4.96
C GLY A 182 -3.86 -13.01 5.48
N LEU A 183 -3.01 -12.04 5.17
CA LEU A 183 -1.64 -11.99 5.67
C LEU A 183 -1.53 -11.33 7.03
N THR A 184 -0.43 -11.66 7.71
CA THR A 184 0.03 -11.09 8.97
C THR A 184 0.87 -9.84 8.69
N VAL A 185 0.19 -8.78 8.28
CA VAL A 185 0.74 -7.46 7.96
C VAL A 185 -0.04 -6.39 8.72
N GLU A 186 0.55 -5.22 8.93
CA GLU A 186 -0.03 -4.20 9.81
C GLU A 186 -1.41 -3.69 9.36
N ASP A 187 -1.60 -3.51 8.05
CA ASP A 187 -2.85 -3.05 7.44
C ASP A 187 -3.96 -4.12 7.40
N ASN A 188 -3.65 -5.38 7.68
CA ASN A 188 -4.62 -6.45 7.85
C ASN A 188 -4.81 -6.85 9.32
N MET A 189 -4.28 -6.09 10.27
CA MET A 189 -4.32 -6.47 11.69
C MET A 189 -4.92 -5.36 12.54
N ILE A 190 -5.71 -5.73 13.55
CA ILE A 190 -6.43 -4.80 14.43
C ILE A 190 -6.47 -5.29 15.88
N THR A 191 -6.40 -4.37 16.82
CA THR A 191 -6.50 -4.66 18.26
C THR A 191 -7.95 -4.72 18.71
N LEU A 192 -8.39 -5.88 19.22
CA LEU A 192 -9.73 -6.11 19.75
C LEU A 192 -9.66 -6.65 21.18
N CYS A 193 -10.64 -6.34 22.02
CA CYS A 193 -10.81 -7.09 23.27
C CYS A 193 -11.48 -8.44 23.01
N LYS A 194 -11.34 -9.38 23.96
CA LYS A 194 -11.94 -10.72 23.85
C LYS A 194 -13.43 -10.70 23.48
N VAL A 195 -14.22 -9.86 24.16
CA VAL A 195 -15.68 -9.76 23.93
C VAL A 195 -16.00 -9.34 22.50
N CYS A 196 -15.32 -8.31 21.98
CA CYS A 196 -15.55 -7.86 20.61
C CYS A 196 -15.00 -8.83 19.58
N HIS A 197 -13.85 -9.46 19.85
CA HIS A 197 -13.27 -10.49 19.00
C HIS A 197 -14.20 -11.70 18.84
N ASP A 198 -14.73 -12.21 19.94
CA ASP A 198 -15.60 -13.39 19.96
C ASP A 198 -16.99 -13.09 19.36
N GLY A 199 -17.38 -11.82 19.31
CA GLY A 199 -18.61 -11.35 18.67
C GLY A 199 -18.54 -11.18 17.15
N LEU A 200 -17.36 -11.34 16.53
CA LEU A 200 -17.24 -11.34 15.07
C LEU A 200 -17.74 -12.68 14.53
N GLU A 201 -18.80 -12.68 13.72
CA GLU A 201 -19.36 -13.88 13.08
C GLU A 201 -19.20 -13.76 11.55
N PRO A 202 -18.48 -14.66 10.85
CA PRO A 202 -17.66 -15.80 11.31
C PRO A 202 -16.17 -15.41 11.45
N HIS A 203 -15.85 -14.49 12.38
CA HIS A 203 -14.52 -13.88 12.57
C HIS A 203 -14.09 -12.86 11.49
N TYR A 204 -15.03 -12.30 10.74
CA TYR A 204 -14.75 -11.30 9.70
C TYR A 204 -15.77 -10.17 9.76
N ASP A 205 -15.29 -8.93 9.74
CA ASP A 205 -16.11 -7.76 9.46
C ASP A 205 -15.26 -6.76 8.66
N ASP A 206 -15.72 -6.46 7.45
CA ASP A 206 -15.04 -5.58 6.50
C ASP A 206 -14.95 -4.13 7.00
N SER A 207 -15.88 -3.70 7.88
CA SER A 207 -15.86 -2.36 8.47
C SER A 207 -14.69 -2.14 9.42
N LEU A 208 -14.01 -3.21 9.89
CA LEU A 208 -12.82 -3.08 10.75
C LEU A 208 -11.66 -2.37 10.04
N TYR A 209 -11.61 -2.41 8.70
CA TYR A 209 -10.64 -1.63 7.94
C TYR A 209 -10.82 -0.12 8.18
N ASP A 210 -12.04 0.33 8.42
CA ASP A 210 -12.34 1.75 8.68
C ASP A 210 -11.94 2.15 10.11
N LEU A 211 -11.74 1.16 11.00
CA LEU A 211 -11.31 1.38 12.38
C LEU A 211 -9.78 1.38 12.54
N ILE A 212 -9.02 0.89 11.57
CA ILE A 212 -7.56 1.05 11.54
C ILE A 212 -7.11 2.33 10.84
N GLU A 213 -8.02 3.01 10.15
CA GLU A 213 -7.77 4.35 9.63
C GLU A 213 -7.48 5.30 10.79
N MET A 214 -6.40 6.07 10.65
CA MET A 214 -6.23 7.22 11.52
C MET A 214 -7.32 8.23 11.14
N ASN A 215 -7.94 8.89 12.12
CA ASN A 215 -8.79 10.08 11.90
C ASN A 215 -7.92 11.28 11.42
N ILE A 216 -7.06 11.05 10.45
CA ILE A 216 -6.28 12.07 9.76
C ILE A 216 -7.21 12.63 8.70
N ASN A 217 -7.47 13.92 8.75
CA ASN A 217 -8.29 14.52 7.71
C ASN A 217 -7.55 14.45 6.35
N LYS A 218 -8.30 14.59 5.25
CA LYS A 218 -7.72 14.47 3.90
C LYS A 218 -6.55 15.41 3.66
N ASP A 219 -6.56 16.61 4.24
CA ASP A 219 -5.50 17.61 4.07
C ASP A 219 -4.23 17.23 4.83
N GLU A 220 -4.35 16.68 6.03
CA GLU A 220 -3.23 16.15 6.82
C GLU A 220 -2.62 14.91 6.15
N MET A 221 -3.43 14.02 5.57
CA MET A 221 -2.91 12.90 4.79
C MET A 221 -2.14 13.38 3.56
N ILE A 222 -2.67 14.35 2.83
CA ILE A 222 -1.99 14.96 1.69
C ILE A 222 -0.67 15.60 2.16
N ALA A 223 -0.66 16.30 3.29
CA ALA A 223 0.55 16.89 3.84
C ALA A 223 1.60 15.85 4.25
N MET A 224 1.19 14.77 4.93
CA MET A 224 2.06 13.66 5.31
C MET A 224 2.63 12.94 4.09
N TYR A 225 1.79 12.67 3.08
CA TYR A 225 2.20 12.09 1.81
C TYR A 225 3.30 12.95 1.16
N ARG A 226 3.04 14.26 1.02
CA ARG A 226 4.00 15.22 0.45
C ARG A 226 5.30 15.29 1.24
N PHE A 227 5.22 15.26 2.58
CA PHE A 227 6.41 15.25 3.44
C PHE A 227 7.24 13.98 3.27
N HIS A 228 6.61 12.80 3.29
CA HIS A 228 7.30 11.53 3.11
C HIS A 228 8.01 11.47 1.76
N ILE A 229 7.32 11.86 0.70
CA ILE A 229 7.89 11.99 -0.64
C ILE A 229 9.12 12.89 -0.63
N ALA A 230 9.00 14.11 -0.11
CA ALA A 230 10.12 15.06 -0.09
C ALA A 230 11.31 14.49 0.70
N SER A 231 11.05 13.81 1.82
CA SER A 231 12.11 13.15 2.61
C SER A 231 12.78 11.99 1.87
N SER A 232 12.01 11.23 1.08
CA SER A 232 12.53 10.11 0.29
C SER A 232 13.47 10.54 -0.85
N MET A 233 13.32 11.78 -1.35
CA MET A 233 14.22 12.35 -2.36
C MET A 233 15.60 12.78 -1.79
N THR A 234 15.70 12.94 -0.47
CA THR A 234 16.94 13.40 0.20
C THR A 234 17.84 12.27 0.70
N LYS A 235 17.41 11.02 0.54
CA LYS A 235 18.21 9.82 0.82
C LYS A 235 18.77 9.25 -0.47
#